data_AF-A0A2A2RH82-F1
#
_entry.id   AF-A0A2A2RH82-F1
#
_cell.length_a   1.000
_cell.length_b   1.000
_cell.length_c   1.000
_cell.angle_alpha   90.00
_cell.angle_beta   90.00
_cell.angle_gamma   90.00
#
_symmetry.space_group_name_H-M   'P 1'
#
loop_
_entity.id
_entity.type
_entity.pdbx_description
1 polymer ?
#
loop_
_entity_poly.entity_id
_entity_poly.type
_entity_poly.pdbx_seq_one_letter_code
_entity_poly.pdbx_strand_id
1 'polypeptide(L)'
;MPDSPAAQPLAPKPTDLEIKDASLIFSSVWQELEANFGRSELRFPKEIILLGGAPGAGKGTNTDFIKKTRMLTCAPIVVSALLDSPEARALKNAGNMVGDREVVNLILRALLKPEYRDGVILDGFPRTKVQVECLKLLVDKMQALRREFYSTPLGIHFRQPTIHIMVLFVDEREAVARQLKRGRETRVHNEEVARTGIGEPLEDRPTDHDEALARRRYRVFKEQTWDALQSLRETFHYHFINAQGPVEEVEQNILRELEYQSTLELDPRTVDRLRGIPVASELIVHARQELVKRLDGYAFEHAELFARVVAFIEKKIIPIVLRHAISGVAQINAEEAVLDDPLALAILIDVFSERGYHAVVDIHRIEVPEQVDLKTGQIRCRTKKVYRIQIRFQGSEIRRG
;
A
#
# COMPACT_ATOMS: atom_id res chain seq x y z
N MET A 1 14.14 -66.11 26.29
CA MET A 1 13.59 -66.46 24.97
C MET A 1 12.36 -67.31 25.20
N PRO A 2 11.21 -66.98 24.59
CA PRO A 2 10.89 -65.68 23.98
C PRO A 2 10.76 -64.63 25.11
N ASP A 3 10.04 -63.50 25.06
CA ASP A 3 9.43 -62.77 23.93
C ASP A 3 9.58 -61.24 24.16
N SER A 4 8.93 -60.41 23.35
CA SER A 4 8.68 -58.98 23.61
C SER A 4 7.40 -58.54 22.88
N PRO A 5 6.43 -57.86 23.52
CA PRO A 5 5.33 -57.24 22.81
C PRO A 5 5.85 -56.05 21.99
N ALA A 6 5.55 -56.05 20.69
CA ALA A 6 5.97 -54.99 19.78
C ALA A 6 5.39 -53.62 20.16
N ALA A 7 6.17 -52.57 19.94
CA ALA A 7 5.68 -51.19 20.08
C ALA A 7 4.56 -50.93 19.08
N GLN A 8 3.41 -50.44 19.56
CA GLN A 8 2.33 -49.97 18.70
C GLN A 8 2.80 -48.72 17.92
N PRO A 9 2.35 -48.52 16.67
CA PRO A 9 2.63 -47.28 15.95
C PRO A 9 2.01 -46.10 16.72
N LEU A 10 2.80 -45.05 16.95
CA LEU A 10 2.26 -43.79 17.45
C LEU A 10 1.14 -43.31 16.52
N ALA A 11 -0.03 -43.03 17.07
CA ALA A 11 -1.11 -42.40 16.32
C ALA A 11 -0.59 -41.09 15.70
N PRO A 12 -0.96 -40.78 14.43
CA PRO A 12 -0.51 -39.56 13.78
C PRO A 12 -0.93 -38.34 14.62
N LYS A 13 -0.02 -37.37 14.77
CA LYS A 13 -0.32 -36.13 15.49
C LYS A 13 -1.50 -35.44 14.81
N PRO A 14 -2.42 -34.81 15.55
CA PRO A 14 -3.63 -34.20 14.96
C PRO A 14 -3.32 -33.19 13.85
N THR A 15 -2.18 -32.50 13.92
CA THR A 15 -1.69 -31.59 12.89
C THR A 15 -1.52 -32.24 11.51
N ASP A 16 -1.05 -33.49 11.42
CA ASP A 16 -0.84 -34.20 10.14
C ASP A 16 -2.17 -34.61 9.47
N LEU A 17 -3.25 -34.72 10.25
CA LEU A 17 -4.60 -34.99 9.74
C LEU A 17 -5.22 -33.70 9.21
N GLU A 18 -5.20 -32.62 9.99
CA GLU A 18 -5.70 -31.28 9.58
C GLU A 18 -5.05 -30.79 8.26
N ILE A 19 -3.74 -30.99 8.09
CA ILE A 19 -2.99 -30.59 6.88
C ILE A 19 -3.41 -31.42 5.64
N LYS A 20 -3.70 -32.72 5.83
CA LYS A 20 -4.19 -33.59 4.75
C LYS A 20 -5.60 -33.20 4.32
N ASP A 21 -6.47 -32.92 5.28
CA ASP A 21 -7.84 -32.46 5.01
C ASP A 21 -7.84 -31.14 4.23
N ALA A 22 -7.03 -30.15 4.64
CA ALA A 22 -6.89 -28.89 3.90
C ALA A 22 -6.38 -29.09 2.47
N SER A 23 -5.39 -29.96 2.28
CA SER A 23 -4.83 -30.27 0.95
C SER A 23 -5.85 -30.95 0.03
N LEU A 24 -6.66 -31.85 0.57
CA LEU A 24 -7.74 -32.54 -0.16
C LEU A 24 -8.89 -31.58 -0.52
N ILE A 25 -9.32 -30.76 0.45
CA ILE A 25 -10.34 -29.71 0.25
C ILE A 25 -9.91 -28.77 -0.86
N PHE A 26 -8.72 -28.17 -0.74
CA PHE A 26 -8.21 -27.22 -1.72
C PHE A 26 -8.03 -27.85 -3.09
N SER A 27 -7.45 -29.06 -3.17
CA SER A 27 -7.23 -29.74 -4.47
C SER A 27 -8.54 -30.04 -5.20
N SER A 28 -9.59 -30.45 -4.47
CA SER A 28 -10.90 -30.71 -5.06
C SER A 28 -11.57 -29.43 -5.57
N VAL A 29 -11.51 -28.33 -4.81
CA VAL A 29 -12.00 -27.02 -5.27
C VAL A 29 -11.19 -26.51 -6.47
N TRP A 30 -9.86 -26.66 -6.46
CA TRP A 30 -9.00 -26.23 -7.55
C TRP A 30 -9.28 -26.97 -8.85
N GLN A 31 -9.48 -28.29 -8.80
CA GLN A 31 -9.90 -29.10 -9.96
C GLN A 31 -11.26 -28.67 -10.51
N GLU A 32 -12.22 -28.35 -9.63
CA GLU A 32 -13.53 -27.83 -10.01
C GLU A 32 -13.42 -26.46 -10.73
N LEU A 33 -12.50 -25.59 -10.29
CA LEU A 33 -12.22 -24.32 -10.97
C LEU A 33 -11.51 -24.52 -12.32
N GLU A 34 -10.48 -25.38 -12.39
CA GLU A 34 -9.77 -25.69 -13.63
C GLU A 34 -10.73 -26.30 -14.69
N ALA A 35 -11.67 -27.14 -14.27
CA ALA A 35 -12.68 -27.73 -15.16
C ALA A 35 -13.74 -26.73 -15.65
N ASN A 36 -14.17 -25.78 -14.80
CA ASN A 36 -15.23 -24.83 -15.13
C ASN A 36 -14.74 -23.60 -15.92
N PHE A 37 -13.52 -23.11 -15.65
CA PHE A 37 -13.00 -21.86 -16.23
C PHE A 37 -11.82 -22.08 -17.19
N GLY A 38 -11.06 -23.17 -17.03
CA GLY A 38 -9.79 -23.38 -17.74
C GLY A 38 -8.65 -22.54 -17.15
N ARG A 39 -7.42 -23.08 -17.23
CA ARG A 39 -6.24 -22.53 -16.53
C ARG A 39 -5.85 -21.12 -16.96
N SER A 40 -6.15 -20.72 -18.21
CA SER A 40 -5.89 -19.38 -18.73
C SER A 40 -6.80 -18.31 -18.12
N GLU A 41 -7.98 -18.68 -17.60
CA GLU A 41 -8.95 -17.76 -17.01
C GLU A 41 -8.93 -17.77 -15.48
N LEU A 42 -8.06 -18.58 -14.85
CA LEU A 42 -7.78 -18.55 -13.41
C LEU A 42 -6.93 -17.32 -13.00
N ARG A 43 -7.45 -16.13 -13.33
CA ARG A 43 -6.80 -14.83 -13.22
C ARG A 43 -7.17 -14.16 -11.90
N PHE A 44 -6.52 -14.60 -10.82
CA PHE A 44 -6.72 -14.07 -9.47
C PHE A 44 -6.17 -12.63 -9.31
N PRO A 45 -6.58 -11.90 -8.25
CA PRO A 45 -6.10 -10.54 -7.96
C PRO A 45 -4.59 -10.45 -7.80
N LYS A 46 -4.00 -9.29 -8.13
CA LYS A 46 -2.61 -8.99 -7.72
C LYS A 46 -2.52 -8.89 -6.19
N GLU A 47 -3.43 -8.13 -5.59
CA GLU A 47 -3.41 -7.83 -4.16
C GLU A 47 -4.62 -8.43 -3.44
N ILE A 48 -4.38 -9.16 -2.35
CA ILE A 48 -5.44 -9.69 -1.49
C ILE A 48 -5.17 -9.22 -0.07
N ILE A 49 -6.07 -8.38 0.46
CA ILE A 49 -6.03 -7.85 1.81
C ILE A 49 -7.03 -8.64 2.67
N LEU A 50 -6.54 -9.36 3.67
CA LEU A 50 -7.38 -10.07 4.63
C LEU A 50 -7.63 -9.16 5.83
N LEU A 51 -8.88 -8.73 6.02
CA LEU A 51 -9.25 -7.86 7.13
C LEU A 51 -9.69 -8.70 8.34
N GLY A 52 -8.71 -8.98 9.20
CA GLY A 52 -8.87 -9.68 10.47
C GLY A 52 -9.26 -8.73 11.62
N GLY A 53 -9.77 -9.31 12.71
CA GLY A 53 -10.09 -8.57 13.93
C GLY A 53 -11.37 -9.05 14.60
N ALA A 54 -11.48 -8.80 15.91
CA ALA A 54 -12.59 -9.24 16.72
C ALA A 54 -13.95 -8.63 16.26
N PRO A 55 -15.09 -9.22 16.65
CA PRO A 55 -16.37 -8.53 16.62
C PRO A 55 -16.27 -7.21 17.41
N GLY A 56 -16.65 -6.07 16.80
CA GLY A 56 -16.47 -4.75 17.43
C GLY A 56 -15.13 -4.05 17.15
N ALA A 57 -14.17 -4.70 16.47
CA ALA A 57 -12.88 -4.10 16.11
C ALA A 57 -12.92 -2.98 15.05
N GLY A 58 -14.11 -2.57 14.59
CA GLY A 58 -14.24 -1.49 13.60
C GLY A 58 -13.95 -1.88 12.16
N LYS A 59 -13.93 -3.19 11.80
CA LYS A 59 -13.71 -3.65 10.40
C LYS A 59 -14.58 -2.90 9.39
N GLY A 60 -15.90 -3.03 9.51
CA GLY A 60 -16.85 -2.36 8.60
C GLY A 60 -16.73 -0.82 8.56
N THR A 61 -16.26 -0.19 9.64
CA THR A 61 -15.98 1.26 9.67
C THR A 61 -14.74 1.62 8.85
N ASN A 62 -13.68 0.81 8.97
CA ASN A 62 -12.38 1.09 8.35
C ASN A 62 -12.21 0.47 6.95
N THR A 63 -13.10 -0.44 6.51
CA THR A 63 -12.97 -1.09 5.19
C THR A 63 -12.92 -0.09 4.05
N ASP A 64 -13.82 0.90 4.02
CA ASP A 64 -13.82 1.93 2.96
C ASP A 64 -12.63 2.87 3.06
N PHE A 65 -12.08 3.11 4.25
CA PHE A 65 -10.85 3.87 4.44
C PHE A 65 -9.64 3.11 3.86
N ILE A 66 -9.43 1.86 4.28
CA ILE A 66 -8.36 0.98 3.77
C ILE A 66 -8.47 0.87 2.24
N LYS A 67 -9.68 0.66 1.72
CA LYS A 67 -9.98 0.59 0.30
C LYS A 67 -9.53 1.85 -0.46
N LYS A 68 -9.90 3.05 0.03
CA LYS A 68 -9.46 4.33 -0.55
C LYS A 68 -7.95 4.50 -0.51
N THR A 69 -7.33 4.23 0.65
CA THR A 69 -5.88 4.32 0.87
C THR A 69 -5.08 3.39 -0.06
N ARG A 70 -5.60 2.20 -0.35
CA ARG A 70 -5.02 1.23 -1.30
C ARG A 70 -5.49 1.43 -2.75
N MET A 71 -6.24 2.51 -3.04
CA MET A 71 -6.78 2.84 -4.37
C MET A 71 -7.64 1.73 -5.01
N LEU A 72 -8.28 0.89 -4.18
CA LEU A 72 -9.16 -0.18 -4.63
C LEU A 72 -10.57 0.38 -4.92
N THR A 73 -11.16 -0.01 -6.05
CA THR A 73 -12.48 0.50 -6.48
C THR A 73 -13.62 -0.48 -6.21
N CYS A 74 -13.35 -1.78 -6.22
CA CYS A 74 -14.30 -2.87 -6.02
C CYS A 74 -14.98 -2.86 -4.63
N ALA A 75 -16.07 -3.62 -4.47
CA ALA A 75 -16.65 -3.90 -3.15
C ALA A 75 -15.78 -4.93 -2.38
N PRO A 76 -15.74 -4.91 -1.04
CA PRO A 76 -15.11 -5.99 -0.26
C PRO A 76 -15.88 -7.30 -0.45
N ILE A 77 -15.17 -8.43 -0.50
CA ILE A 77 -15.79 -9.76 -0.42
C ILE A 77 -16.01 -10.07 1.06
N VAL A 78 -17.28 -10.07 1.48
CA VAL A 78 -17.66 -10.40 2.87
C VAL A 78 -18.17 -11.84 2.92
N VAL A 79 -17.50 -12.70 3.70
CA VAL A 79 -17.80 -14.14 3.71
C VAL A 79 -19.25 -14.44 4.14
N SER A 80 -19.81 -13.70 5.11
CA SER A 80 -21.21 -13.90 5.50
C SER A 80 -22.18 -13.61 4.34
N ALA A 81 -21.93 -12.57 3.55
CA ALA A 81 -22.76 -12.26 2.38
C ALA A 81 -22.67 -13.36 1.29
N LEU A 82 -21.49 -13.95 1.08
CA LEU A 82 -21.36 -15.13 0.20
C LEU A 82 -22.16 -16.32 0.71
N LEU A 83 -22.13 -16.58 2.03
CA LEU A 83 -22.86 -17.67 2.66
C LEU A 83 -24.38 -17.49 2.66
N ASP A 84 -24.87 -16.26 2.46
CA ASP A 84 -26.30 -15.95 2.38
C ASP A 84 -26.78 -15.68 0.94
N SER A 85 -25.94 -15.95 -0.06
CA SER A 85 -26.31 -15.99 -1.48
C SER A 85 -27.34 -17.09 -1.79
N PRO A 86 -28.12 -16.99 -2.89
CA PRO A 86 -29.08 -18.04 -3.28
C PRO A 86 -28.43 -19.41 -3.46
N GLU A 87 -27.22 -19.46 -4.00
CA GLU A 87 -26.42 -20.68 -4.19
C GLU A 87 -26.05 -21.33 -2.85
N ALA A 88 -25.52 -20.54 -1.91
CA ALA A 88 -25.18 -21.01 -0.58
C ALA A 88 -26.42 -21.40 0.24
N ARG A 89 -27.56 -20.72 0.06
CA ARG A 89 -28.86 -21.13 0.64
C ARG A 89 -29.35 -22.45 0.06
N ALA A 90 -29.22 -22.68 -1.25
CA ALA A 90 -29.59 -23.96 -1.86
C ALA A 90 -28.74 -25.11 -1.29
N LEU A 91 -27.43 -24.90 -1.10
CA LEU A 91 -26.54 -25.87 -0.46
C LEU A 91 -26.91 -26.15 1.01
N LYS A 92 -27.17 -25.10 1.81
CA LYS A 92 -27.69 -25.22 3.19
C LYS A 92 -29.00 -26.01 3.23
N ASN A 93 -29.94 -25.70 2.34
CA ASN A 93 -31.26 -26.34 2.27
C ASN A 93 -31.20 -27.81 1.82
N ALA A 94 -30.16 -28.20 1.06
CA ALA A 94 -29.90 -29.59 0.70
C ALA A 94 -29.31 -30.43 1.86
N GLY A 95 -29.15 -29.85 3.05
CA GLY A 95 -28.62 -30.53 4.24
C GLY A 95 -27.09 -30.57 4.33
N ASN A 96 -26.38 -29.92 3.40
CA ASN A 96 -24.93 -29.81 3.48
C ASN A 96 -24.53 -28.81 4.57
N MET A 97 -23.65 -29.22 5.48
CA MET A 97 -23.00 -28.29 6.40
C MET A 97 -22.12 -27.32 5.63
N VAL A 98 -22.15 -26.04 6.00
CA VAL A 98 -21.19 -25.05 5.50
C VAL A 98 -19.86 -25.28 6.22
N GLY A 99 -18.96 -26.02 5.59
CA GLY A 99 -17.60 -26.27 6.06
C GLY A 99 -16.58 -25.36 5.39
N ASP A 100 -15.30 -25.66 5.65
CA ASP A 100 -14.18 -24.93 5.05
C ASP A 100 -14.12 -25.11 3.52
N ARG A 101 -14.60 -26.25 2.99
CA ARG A 101 -14.68 -26.51 1.54
C ARG A 101 -15.59 -25.50 0.83
N GLU A 102 -16.80 -25.28 1.35
CA GLU A 102 -17.80 -24.41 0.75
C GLU A 102 -17.33 -22.95 0.81
N VAL A 103 -16.77 -22.54 1.95
CA VAL A 103 -16.18 -21.21 2.12
C VAL A 103 -15.04 -20.96 1.14
N VAL A 104 -14.11 -21.91 1.00
CA VAL A 104 -12.98 -21.80 0.06
C VAL A 104 -13.48 -21.76 -1.38
N ASN A 105 -14.44 -22.61 -1.79
CA ASN A 105 -15.00 -22.59 -3.15
C ASN A 105 -15.66 -21.24 -3.48
N LEU A 106 -16.52 -20.73 -2.59
CA LEU A 106 -17.20 -19.44 -2.77
C LEU A 106 -16.19 -18.27 -2.86
N ILE A 107 -15.15 -18.27 -2.03
CA ILE A 107 -14.12 -17.22 -2.07
C ILE A 107 -13.29 -17.31 -3.35
N LEU A 108 -12.80 -18.49 -3.73
CA LEU A 108 -11.99 -18.61 -4.95
C LEU A 108 -12.79 -18.24 -6.20
N ARG A 109 -14.07 -18.65 -6.29
CA ARG A 109 -14.99 -18.21 -7.36
C ARG A 109 -15.21 -16.70 -7.36
N ALA A 110 -15.37 -16.09 -6.18
CA ALA A 110 -15.51 -14.65 -6.06
C ALA A 110 -14.24 -13.92 -6.53
N LEU A 111 -13.04 -14.37 -6.12
CA LEU A 111 -11.76 -13.79 -6.50
C LEU A 111 -11.49 -13.78 -8.01
N LEU A 112 -12.12 -14.68 -8.78
CA LEU A 112 -11.99 -14.73 -10.25
C LEU A 112 -12.79 -13.66 -11.00
N LYS A 113 -13.64 -12.87 -10.33
CA LYS A 113 -14.40 -11.80 -11.00
C LYS A 113 -13.45 -10.69 -11.51
N PRO A 114 -13.63 -10.18 -12.74
CA PRO A 114 -12.73 -9.18 -13.32
C PRO A 114 -12.56 -7.90 -12.50
N GLU A 115 -13.58 -7.51 -11.73
CA GLU A 115 -13.58 -6.34 -10.83
C GLU A 115 -12.51 -6.40 -9.72
N TYR A 116 -12.04 -7.59 -9.34
CA TYR A 116 -11.02 -7.78 -8.30
C TYR A 116 -9.60 -7.88 -8.85
N ARG A 117 -9.39 -7.81 -10.17
CA ARG A 117 -8.09 -8.06 -10.81
C ARG A 117 -6.93 -7.27 -10.18
N ASP A 118 -7.17 -6.01 -9.81
CA ASP A 118 -6.16 -5.13 -9.23
C ASP A 118 -5.95 -5.33 -7.74
N GLY A 119 -7.02 -5.46 -6.97
CA GLY A 119 -6.94 -5.95 -5.61
C GLY A 119 -8.31 -6.08 -4.96
N VAL A 120 -8.35 -6.70 -3.78
CA VAL A 120 -9.60 -6.93 -3.05
C VAL A 120 -9.37 -7.04 -1.54
N ILE A 121 -10.36 -6.60 -0.77
CA ILE A 121 -10.44 -6.83 0.68
C ILE A 121 -11.36 -8.03 0.94
N LEU A 122 -10.87 -9.04 1.66
CA LEU A 122 -11.65 -10.15 2.20
C LEU A 122 -11.97 -9.90 3.68
N ASP A 123 -13.24 -9.72 4.05
CA ASP A 123 -13.68 -9.68 5.45
C ASP A 123 -14.20 -11.06 5.88
N GLY A 124 -13.57 -11.61 6.91
CA GLY A 124 -14.01 -12.82 7.58
C GLY A 124 -13.39 -14.12 7.06
N PHE A 125 -12.25 -14.05 6.37
CA PHE A 125 -11.40 -15.17 5.98
C PHE A 125 -9.91 -14.84 6.23
N PRO A 126 -9.09 -15.79 6.70
CA PRO A 126 -9.45 -17.11 7.21
C PRO A 126 -9.98 -17.05 8.66
N ARG A 127 -10.76 -18.05 9.06
CA ARG A 127 -11.25 -18.26 10.44
C ARG A 127 -10.73 -19.52 11.11
N THR A 128 -10.24 -20.48 10.33
CA THR A 128 -9.77 -21.80 10.77
C THR A 128 -8.36 -22.06 10.22
N LYS A 129 -7.64 -23.02 10.80
CA LYS A 129 -6.32 -23.46 10.30
C LYS A 129 -6.40 -24.06 8.89
N VAL A 130 -7.47 -24.80 8.58
CA VAL A 130 -7.72 -25.36 7.25
C VAL A 130 -7.83 -24.25 6.20
N GLN A 131 -8.52 -23.15 6.52
CA GLN A 131 -8.61 -21.97 5.63
C GLN A 131 -7.25 -21.27 5.44
N VAL A 132 -6.41 -21.22 6.48
CA VAL A 132 -5.03 -20.71 6.40
C VAL A 132 -4.18 -21.55 5.43
N GLU A 133 -4.22 -22.87 5.53
CA GLU A 133 -3.47 -23.74 4.61
C GLU A 133 -4.02 -23.65 3.17
N CYS A 134 -5.34 -23.55 3.01
CA CYS A 134 -5.96 -23.30 1.69
C CYS A 134 -5.51 -21.97 1.06
N LEU A 135 -5.28 -20.92 1.86
CA LEU A 135 -4.72 -19.65 1.38
C LEU A 135 -3.27 -19.80 0.92
N LYS A 136 -2.42 -20.54 1.66
CA LYS A 136 -1.04 -20.81 1.24
C LYS A 136 -1.00 -21.55 -0.10
N LEU A 137 -1.81 -22.60 -0.22
CA LEU A 137 -1.96 -23.38 -1.46
C LEU A 137 -2.50 -22.53 -2.63
N LEU A 138 -3.40 -21.55 -2.37
CA LEU A 138 -3.82 -20.58 -3.38
C LEU A 138 -2.64 -19.77 -3.92
N VAL A 139 -1.80 -19.23 -3.03
CA VAL A 139 -0.64 -18.42 -3.42
C VAL A 139 0.36 -19.26 -4.24
N ASP A 140 0.62 -20.50 -3.82
CA ASP A 140 1.48 -21.43 -4.57
C ASP A 140 0.95 -21.71 -5.99
N LYS A 141 -0.37 -21.88 -6.13
CA LYS A 141 -1.02 -22.05 -7.43
C LYS A 141 -0.98 -20.77 -8.28
N MET A 142 -1.22 -19.59 -7.70
CA MET A 142 -1.08 -18.30 -8.40
C MET A 142 0.36 -18.12 -8.93
N GLN A 143 1.37 -18.45 -8.11
CA GLN A 143 2.76 -18.44 -8.56
C GLN A 143 3.05 -19.48 -9.65
N ALA A 144 2.45 -20.67 -9.57
CA ALA A 144 2.59 -21.70 -10.60
C ALA A 144 2.02 -21.25 -11.96
N LEU A 145 0.80 -20.69 -11.96
CA LEU A 145 0.19 -20.10 -13.16
C LEU A 145 1.04 -18.94 -13.73
N ARG A 146 1.58 -18.08 -12.86
CA ARG A 146 2.52 -17.02 -13.29
C ARG A 146 3.77 -17.59 -13.97
N ARG A 147 4.35 -18.68 -13.45
CA ARG A 147 5.50 -19.35 -14.08
C ARG A 147 5.13 -19.98 -15.42
N GLU A 148 3.97 -20.63 -15.50
CA GLU A 148 3.45 -21.31 -16.69
C GLU A 148 3.17 -20.33 -17.85
N PHE A 149 2.50 -19.22 -17.59
CA PHE A 149 2.14 -18.23 -18.61
C PHE A 149 3.19 -17.14 -18.86
N TYR A 150 4.33 -17.16 -18.16
CA TYR A 150 5.32 -16.06 -18.15
C TYR A 150 5.82 -15.62 -19.54
N SER A 151 6.09 -16.57 -20.43
CA SER A 151 6.60 -16.32 -21.79
C SER A 151 5.50 -16.20 -22.84
N THR A 152 4.22 -16.23 -22.44
CA THR A 152 3.07 -16.18 -23.34
C THR A 152 2.46 -14.76 -23.40
N PRO A 153 1.67 -14.43 -24.43
CA PRO A 153 0.90 -13.18 -24.45
C PRO A 153 -0.04 -13.00 -23.24
N LEU A 154 -0.41 -14.09 -22.55
CA LEU A 154 -1.26 -14.06 -21.36
C LEU A 154 -0.50 -13.69 -20.08
N GLY A 155 0.83 -13.64 -20.07
CA GLY A 155 1.64 -13.36 -18.88
C GLY A 155 1.29 -12.04 -18.17
N ILE A 156 0.78 -11.05 -18.89
CA ILE A 156 0.27 -9.78 -18.35
C ILE A 156 -0.95 -9.92 -17.40
N HIS A 157 -1.65 -11.06 -17.46
CA HIS A 157 -2.78 -11.36 -16.59
C HIS A 157 -2.36 -12.08 -15.30
N PHE A 158 -1.21 -12.74 -15.28
CA PHE A 158 -0.71 -13.51 -14.13
C PHE A 158 0.38 -12.75 -13.39
N ARG A 159 -0.04 -11.73 -12.63
CA ARG A 159 0.86 -10.87 -11.85
C ARG A 159 1.37 -11.58 -10.58
N GLN A 160 2.43 -11.04 -9.98
CA GLN A 160 2.91 -11.55 -8.69
C GLN A 160 1.85 -11.27 -7.61
N PRO A 161 1.44 -12.29 -6.81
CA PRO A 161 0.53 -12.08 -5.69
C PRO A 161 1.22 -11.31 -4.56
N THR A 162 0.51 -10.34 -3.99
CA THR A 162 0.84 -9.67 -2.73
C THR A 162 -0.30 -9.92 -1.75
N ILE A 163 0.00 -10.51 -0.60
CA ILE A 163 -0.98 -10.83 0.44
C ILE A 163 -0.70 -9.98 1.68
N HIS A 164 -1.70 -9.20 2.10
CA HIS A 164 -1.65 -8.39 3.32
C HIS A 164 -2.63 -8.94 4.35
N ILE A 165 -2.17 -9.15 5.58
CA ILE A 165 -2.99 -9.58 6.71
C ILE A 165 -3.16 -8.37 7.63
N MET A 166 -4.29 -7.68 7.55
CA MET A 166 -4.58 -6.49 8.36
C MET A 166 -5.44 -6.88 9.55
N VAL A 167 -4.85 -6.91 10.75
CA VAL A 167 -5.58 -7.28 11.98
C VAL A 167 -5.87 -6.05 12.80
N LEU A 168 -7.14 -5.64 12.84
CA LEU A 168 -7.62 -4.61 13.74
C LEU A 168 -7.75 -5.18 15.16
N PHE A 169 -6.92 -4.71 16.07
CA PHE A 169 -6.90 -5.13 17.47
C PHE A 169 -7.66 -4.15 18.38
N VAL A 170 -8.53 -4.71 19.21
CA VAL A 170 -9.26 -4.01 20.27
C VAL A 170 -9.39 -4.97 21.44
N ASP A 171 -9.43 -4.49 22.68
CA ASP A 171 -9.66 -5.36 23.84
C ASP A 171 -11.13 -5.81 23.96
N GLU A 172 -11.39 -6.81 24.82
CA GLU A 172 -12.73 -7.37 25.01
C GLU A 172 -13.74 -6.34 25.51
N ARG A 173 -13.35 -5.44 26.41
CA ARG A 173 -14.25 -4.46 27.03
C ARG A 173 -14.73 -3.47 25.98
N GLU A 174 -13.82 -2.91 25.20
CA GLU A 174 -14.13 -1.96 24.14
C GLU A 174 -14.86 -2.66 22.97
N ALA A 175 -14.48 -3.89 22.60
CA ALA A 175 -15.18 -4.70 21.60
C ALA A 175 -16.65 -4.97 21.96
N VAL A 176 -16.93 -5.28 23.22
CA VAL A 176 -18.29 -5.49 23.75
C VAL A 176 -19.04 -4.17 23.83
N ALA A 177 -18.42 -3.10 24.34
CA ALA A 177 -19.02 -1.77 24.41
C ALA A 177 -19.45 -1.24 23.03
N ARG A 178 -18.60 -1.43 22.00
CA ARG A 178 -18.91 -1.08 20.59
C ARG A 178 -20.04 -1.92 19.99
N GLN A 179 -20.14 -3.21 20.31
CA GLN A 179 -21.27 -4.05 19.88
C GLN A 179 -22.58 -3.57 20.51
N LEU A 180 -22.60 -3.34 21.83
CA LEU A 180 -23.78 -2.84 22.54
C LEU A 180 -24.17 -1.42 22.12
N LYS A 181 -23.19 -0.56 21.77
CA LYS A 181 -23.44 0.77 21.19
C LYS A 181 -24.14 0.65 19.84
N ARG A 182 -23.61 -0.19 18.94
CA ARG A 182 -24.21 -0.46 17.63
C ARG A 182 -25.64 -0.98 17.76
N GLY A 183 -25.93 -1.92 18.67
CA GLY A 183 -27.28 -2.43 18.87
C GLY A 183 -28.29 -1.35 19.25
N ARG A 184 -27.90 -0.40 20.12
CA ARG A 184 -28.75 0.77 20.46
C ARG A 184 -28.98 1.68 19.26
N GLU A 185 -27.94 1.99 18.49
CA GLU A 185 -28.01 2.85 17.29
C GLU A 185 -28.87 2.20 16.19
N THR A 186 -28.68 0.92 15.92
CA THR A 186 -29.48 0.11 14.99
C THR A 186 -30.96 0.13 15.38
N ARG A 187 -31.29 -0.03 16.67
CA ARG A 187 -32.69 -0.01 17.12
C ARG A 187 -33.34 1.35 16.90
N VAL A 188 -32.67 2.45 17.27
CA VAL A 188 -33.18 3.82 17.06
C VAL A 188 -33.38 4.12 15.57
N HIS A 189 -32.43 3.73 14.72
CA HIS A 189 -32.57 3.88 13.26
C HIS A 189 -33.77 3.08 12.71
N ASN A 190 -33.92 1.81 13.12
CA ASN A 190 -35.02 0.97 12.65
C ASN A 190 -36.39 1.45 13.13
N GLU A 191 -36.48 1.99 14.36
CA GLU A 191 -37.69 2.66 14.88
C GLU A 191 -38.03 3.92 14.06
N GLU A 192 -37.03 4.71 13.66
CA GLU A 192 -37.21 5.91 12.82
C GLU A 192 -37.64 5.57 11.38
N VAL A 193 -37.02 4.56 10.76
CA VAL A 193 -37.41 4.03 9.44
C VAL A 193 -38.84 3.51 9.47
N ALA A 194 -39.21 2.73 10.49
CA ALA A 194 -40.57 2.20 10.65
C ALA A 194 -41.62 3.31 10.85
N ARG A 195 -41.25 4.43 11.49
CA ARG A 195 -42.14 5.58 11.71
C ARG A 195 -42.30 6.46 10.47
N THR A 196 -41.22 6.70 9.71
CA THR A 196 -41.20 7.67 8.61
C THR A 196 -41.41 7.04 7.24
N GLY A 197 -41.10 5.75 7.08
CA GLY A 197 -41.00 5.09 5.77
C GLY A 197 -39.79 5.55 4.94
N ILE A 198 -38.84 6.30 5.53
CA ILE A 198 -37.68 6.85 4.83
C ILE A 198 -36.42 6.07 5.24
N GLY A 199 -35.77 5.44 4.26
CA GLY A 199 -34.55 4.66 4.44
C GLY A 199 -34.80 3.15 4.54
N GLU A 200 -33.71 2.39 4.60
CA GLU A 200 -33.74 0.93 4.75
C GLU A 200 -33.45 0.54 6.21
N PRO A 201 -34.09 -0.52 6.74
CA PRO A 201 -33.77 -1.04 8.07
C PRO A 201 -32.39 -1.69 8.07
N LEU A 202 -31.61 -1.41 9.11
CA LEU A 202 -30.31 -2.01 9.36
C LEU A 202 -30.47 -3.42 9.95
N GLU A 203 -29.55 -4.32 9.61
CA GLU A 203 -29.51 -5.70 10.13
C GLU A 203 -29.46 -5.70 11.67
N ASP A 204 -30.50 -6.24 12.30
CA ASP A 204 -30.51 -6.42 13.74
C ASP A 204 -29.82 -7.73 14.16
N ARG A 205 -28.95 -7.64 15.16
CA ARG A 205 -28.01 -8.71 15.53
C ARG A 205 -28.19 -9.09 17.01
N PRO A 206 -28.56 -10.34 17.34
CA PRO A 206 -28.77 -10.76 18.73
C PRO A 206 -27.55 -10.53 19.65
N THR A 207 -26.33 -10.56 19.11
CA THR A 207 -25.09 -10.31 19.86
C THR A 207 -24.90 -8.86 20.28
N ASP A 208 -25.71 -7.93 19.77
CA ASP A 208 -25.55 -6.50 19.96
C ASP A 208 -26.49 -5.95 21.06
N HIS A 209 -27.36 -6.81 21.60
CA HIS A 209 -28.26 -6.49 22.73
C HIS A 209 -27.93 -7.26 24.01
N ASP A 210 -27.13 -8.34 23.92
CA ASP A 210 -26.77 -9.22 25.03
C ASP A 210 -25.24 -9.23 25.23
N GLU A 211 -24.80 -8.77 26.40
CA GLU A 211 -23.37 -8.71 26.76
C GLU A 211 -22.71 -10.09 26.83
N ALA A 212 -23.43 -11.12 27.31
CA ALA A 212 -22.91 -12.48 27.40
C ALA A 212 -22.74 -13.11 26.01
N LEU A 213 -23.64 -12.82 25.06
CA LEU A 213 -23.47 -13.20 23.65
C LEU A 213 -22.32 -12.44 22.99
N ALA A 214 -22.19 -11.12 23.22
CA ALA A 214 -21.07 -10.31 22.73
C ALA A 214 -19.71 -10.84 23.21
N ARG A 215 -19.59 -11.14 24.51
CA ARG A 215 -18.39 -11.74 25.13
C ARG A 215 -18.10 -13.14 24.60
N ARG A 216 -19.12 -13.99 24.46
CA ARG A 216 -18.97 -15.33 23.85
C ARG A 216 -18.42 -15.23 22.43
N ARG A 217 -18.91 -14.28 21.63
CA ARG A 217 -18.46 -14.05 20.25
C ARG A 217 -17.00 -13.56 20.20
N TYR A 218 -16.59 -12.69 21.13
CA TYR A 218 -15.19 -12.27 21.27
C TYR A 218 -14.28 -13.43 21.67
N ARG A 219 -14.72 -14.27 22.63
CA ARG A 219 -13.99 -15.46 23.08
C ARG A 219 -13.78 -16.47 21.94
N VAL A 220 -14.82 -16.78 21.16
CA VAL A 220 -14.73 -17.67 19.99
C VAL A 220 -13.70 -17.15 18.97
N PHE A 221 -13.69 -15.83 18.70
CA PHE A 221 -12.65 -15.23 17.86
C PHE A 221 -11.25 -15.45 18.43
N LYS A 222 -11.05 -15.24 19.74
CA LYS A 222 -9.76 -15.42 20.42
C LYS A 222 -9.30 -16.88 20.46
N GLU A 223 -10.21 -17.83 20.58
CA GLU A 223 -9.89 -19.27 20.71
C GLU A 223 -9.71 -19.98 19.35
N GLN A 224 -10.39 -19.51 18.29
CA GLN A 224 -10.43 -20.24 17.00
C GLN A 224 -9.78 -19.47 15.85
N THR A 225 -9.96 -18.15 15.78
CA THR A 225 -9.54 -17.32 14.63
C THR A 225 -8.24 -16.56 14.89
N TRP A 226 -7.95 -16.19 16.13
CA TRP A 226 -6.73 -15.45 16.49
C TRP A 226 -5.46 -16.22 16.11
N ASP A 227 -5.33 -17.48 16.54
CA ASP A 227 -4.16 -18.31 16.23
C ASP A 227 -4.01 -18.54 14.72
N ALA A 228 -5.13 -18.69 14.00
CA ALA A 228 -5.14 -18.80 12.55
C ALA A 228 -4.57 -17.53 11.89
N LEU A 229 -5.05 -16.33 12.29
CA LEU A 229 -4.50 -15.06 11.79
C LEU A 229 -3.03 -14.88 12.17
N GLN A 230 -2.66 -15.15 13.43
CA GLN A 230 -1.29 -14.98 13.92
C GLN A 230 -0.28 -15.88 13.18
N SER A 231 -0.69 -17.10 12.79
CA SER A 231 0.16 -18.02 12.02
C SER A 231 0.55 -17.49 10.63
N LEU A 232 -0.23 -16.57 10.05
CA LEU A 232 0.05 -15.97 8.73
C LEU A 232 1.22 -14.98 8.76
N ARG A 233 1.59 -14.48 9.94
CA ARG A 233 2.70 -13.52 10.15
C ARG A 233 4.05 -14.04 9.67
N GLU A 234 4.23 -15.36 9.63
CA GLU A 234 5.46 -16.00 9.17
C GLU A 234 5.52 -16.18 7.65
N THR A 235 4.40 -15.94 6.94
CA THR A 235 4.26 -16.21 5.49
C THR A 235 3.94 -14.97 4.67
N PHE A 236 3.22 -14.00 5.22
CA PHE A 236 2.66 -12.85 4.48
C PHE A 236 2.90 -11.51 5.20
N HIS A 237 2.72 -10.39 4.50
CA HIS A 237 2.83 -9.05 5.09
C HIS A 237 1.76 -8.88 6.17
N TYR A 238 2.16 -8.79 7.43
CA TYR A 238 1.24 -8.81 8.57
C TYR A 238 1.26 -7.46 9.28
N HIS A 239 0.11 -6.81 9.30
CA HIS A 239 -0.12 -5.46 9.77
C HIS A 239 -0.92 -5.53 11.06
N PHE A 240 -0.31 -5.14 12.19
CA PHE A 240 -0.95 -5.26 13.51
C PHE A 240 -1.41 -3.90 14.02
N ILE A 241 -2.69 -3.59 13.78
CA ILE A 241 -3.20 -2.23 13.87
C ILE A 241 -3.94 -2.06 15.20
N ASN A 242 -3.46 -1.14 16.04
CA ASN A 242 -4.21 -0.72 17.22
C ASN A 242 -5.48 0.03 16.80
N ALA A 243 -6.63 -0.62 17.02
CA ALA A 243 -7.97 -0.12 16.72
C ALA A 243 -8.75 0.32 17.98
N GLN A 244 -8.04 0.54 19.10
CA GLN A 244 -8.58 1.30 20.24
C GLN A 244 -8.71 2.79 19.90
N GLY A 245 -9.46 3.55 20.71
CA GLY A 245 -9.63 4.99 20.51
C GLY A 245 -10.71 5.37 19.48
N PRO A 246 -10.74 6.64 19.05
CA PRO A 246 -11.67 7.18 18.04
C PRO A 246 -11.25 6.77 16.62
N VAL A 247 -12.17 6.90 15.65
CA VAL A 247 -11.96 6.41 14.27
C VAL A 247 -10.76 7.06 13.61
N GLU A 248 -10.58 8.36 13.81
CA GLU A 248 -9.50 9.18 13.23
C GLU A 248 -8.12 8.71 13.71
N GLU A 249 -8.00 8.21 14.94
CA GLU A 249 -6.74 7.64 15.46
C GLU A 249 -6.47 6.26 14.83
N VAL A 250 -7.51 5.44 14.64
CA VAL A 250 -7.41 4.15 13.97
C VAL A 250 -7.02 4.33 12.49
N GLU A 251 -7.60 5.31 11.80
CA GLU A 251 -7.23 5.68 10.42
C GLU A 251 -5.76 6.12 10.31
N GLN A 252 -5.25 6.92 11.27
CA GLN A 252 -3.83 7.27 11.32
C GLN A 252 -2.92 6.06 11.60
N ASN A 253 -3.35 5.14 12.46
CA ASN A 253 -2.60 3.90 12.72
C ASN A 253 -2.58 2.98 11.49
N ILE A 254 -3.68 2.92 10.72
CA ILE A 254 -3.75 2.22 9.41
C ILE A 254 -2.76 2.85 8.42
N LEU A 255 -2.73 4.18 8.28
CA LEU A 255 -1.82 4.86 7.37
C LEU A 255 -0.35 4.56 7.70
N ARG A 256 0.04 4.72 8.97
CA ARG A 256 1.42 4.49 9.44
C ARG A 256 1.92 3.07 9.14
N GLU A 257 1.06 2.08 9.34
CA GLU A 257 1.37 0.67 9.12
C GLU A 257 1.44 0.29 7.63
N LEU A 258 0.69 0.98 6.77
CA LEU A 258 0.72 0.80 5.32
C LEU A 258 1.90 1.55 4.66
N GLU A 259 2.22 2.76 5.11
CA GLU A 259 3.38 3.54 4.62
C GLU A 259 4.70 2.76 4.79
N TYR A 260 4.88 2.13 5.95
CA TYR A 260 6.09 1.35 6.31
C TYR A 260 6.41 0.19 5.35
N GLN A 261 5.41 -0.37 4.65
CA GLN A 261 5.58 -1.54 3.78
C GLN A 261 5.59 -1.22 2.27
N SER A 262 5.31 0.02 1.88
CA SER A 262 5.23 0.43 0.47
C SER A 262 6.50 0.13 -0.36
N THR A 263 7.67 0.08 0.28
CA THR A 263 8.97 -0.27 -0.33
C THR A 263 9.11 -1.74 -0.76
N LEU A 264 8.23 -2.64 -0.30
CA LEU A 264 8.36 -4.10 -0.46
C LEU A 264 7.40 -4.71 -1.51
N GLU A 265 6.55 -3.91 -2.16
CA GLU A 265 5.49 -4.41 -3.05
C GLU A 265 5.91 -4.64 -4.52
N LEU A 266 7.18 -4.38 -4.84
CA LEU A 266 7.75 -4.57 -6.17
C LEU A 266 8.41 -5.96 -6.28
N ASP A 267 8.33 -6.58 -7.47
CA ASP A 267 9.07 -7.83 -7.77
C ASP A 267 10.56 -7.62 -7.42
N PRO A 268 11.24 -8.56 -6.74
CA PRO A 268 12.62 -8.37 -6.27
C PRO A 268 13.59 -7.91 -7.36
N ARG A 269 13.41 -8.35 -8.62
CA ARG A 269 14.24 -7.89 -9.75
C ARG A 269 13.99 -6.43 -10.13
N THR A 270 12.81 -5.91 -9.81
CA THR A 270 12.45 -4.49 -9.94
C THR A 270 13.08 -3.70 -8.80
N VAL A 271 13.04 -4.21 -7.56
CA VAL A 271 13.73 -3.61 -6.40
C VAL A 271 15.24 -3.50 -6.66
N ASP A 272 15.88 -4.58 -7.11
CA ASP A 272 17.32 -4.58 -7.44
C ASP A 272 17.68 -3.54 -8.51
N ARG A 273 16.81 -3.32 -9.50
CA ARG A 273 17.00 -2.29 -10.54
C ARG A 273 16.79 -0.86 -10.02
N LEU A 274 15.93 -0.68 -9.03
CA LEU A 274 15.63 0.63 -8.44
C LEU A 274 16.51 0.99 -7.24
N ARG A 275 17.26 0.03 -6.68
CA ARG A 275 18.12 0.20 -5.49
C ARG A 275 19.13 1.35 -5.57
N GLY A 276 19.50 1.80 -6.77
CA GLY A 276 20.36 2.97 -6.97
C GLY A 276 19.65 4.33 -6.82
N ILE A 277 18.33 4.35 -6.67
CA ILE A 277 17.49 5.54 -6.52
C ILE A 277 16.87 5.49 -5.11
N PRO A 278 17.32 6.34 -4.17
CA PRO A 278 16.73 6.40 -2.82
C PRO A 278 15.29 6.91 -2.89
N VAL A 279 14.46 6.52 -1.91
CA VAL A 279 13.09 7.04 -1.85
C VAL A 279 13.08 8.51 -1.41
N ALA A 280 12.05 9.26 -1.80
CA ALA A 280 11.98 10.71 -1.55
C ALA A 280 12.03 11.07 -0.05
N SER A 281 11.59 10.19 0.83
CA SER A 281 11.73 10.34 2.29
C SER A 281 13.19 10.21 2.74
N GLU A 282 13.93 9.19 2.27
CA GLU A 282 15.36 9.00 2.54
C GLU A 282 16.20 10.20 2.10
N LEU A 283 15.87 10.81 0.96
CA LEU A 283 16.54 12.04 0.47
C LEU A 283 16.44 13.23 1.43
N ILE A 284 15.44 13.25 2.32
CA ILE A 284 15.25 14.30 3.32
C ILE A 284 16.00 13.96 4.62
N VAL A 285 16.11 12.66 4.94
CA VAL A 285 16.85 12.19 6.13
C VAL A 285 18.32 12.58 5.98
N HIS A 286 18.82 13.36 6.94
CA HIS A 286 20.17 13.96 6.94
C HIS A 286 20.50 15.00 5.85
N ALA A 287 19.54 15.41 5.00
CA ALA A 287 19.77 16.38 3.93
C ALA A 287 20.47 17.68 4.40
N ARG A 288 20.07 18.19 5.57
CA ARG A 288 20.67 19.39 6.19
C ARG A 288 22.11 19.17 6.66
N GLN A 289 22.42 18.00 7.21
CA GLN A 289 23.78 17.68 7.68
C GLN A 289 24.75 17.51 6.50
N GLU A 290 24.31 16.84 5.43
CA GLU A 290 25.11 16.72 4.21
C GLU A 290 25.24 18.07 3.45
N LEU A 291 24.22 18.95 3.50
CA LEU A 291 24.32 20.32 2.95
C LEU A 291 25.42 21.13 3.65
N VAL A 292 25.45 21.14 4.99
CA VAL A 292 26.48 21.85 5.77
C VAL A 292 27.87 21.30 5.43
N LYS A 293 28.03 19.97 5.45
CA LYS A 293 29.28 19.30 5.12
C LYS A 293 29.77 19.60 3.70
N ARG A 294 28.87 19.71 2.70
CA ARG A 294 29.25 20.14 1.34
C ARG A 294 29.72 21.59 1.32
N LEU A 295 29.02 22.51 1.99
CA LEU A 295 29.40 23.92 2.05
C LEU A 295 30.75 24.13 2.75
N ASP A 296 30.98 23.47 3.88
CA ASP A 296 32.27 23.47 4.58
C ASP A 296 33.39 22.88 3.68
N GLY A 297 33.10 21.78 2.99
CA GLY A 297 34.00 21.18 2.00
C GLY A 297 34.33 22.12 0.84
N TYR A 298 33.35 22.83 0.28
CA TYR A 298 33.57 23.82 -0.78
C TYR A 298 34.43 24.99 -0.30
N ALA A 299 34.21 25.47 0.92
CA ALA A 299 35.00 26.54 1.52
C ALA A 299 36.45 26.12 1.80
N PHE A 300 36.69 24.86 2.13
CA PHE A 300 38.02 24.31 2.43
C PHE A 300 38.79 23.86 1.17
N GLU A 301 38.18 23.03 0.32
CA GLU A 301 38.83 22.38 -0.83
C GLU A 301 38.81 23.26 -2.09
N HIS A 302 37.81 24.15 -2.21
CA HIS A 302 37.55 24.93 -3.42
C HIS A 302 37.37 26.43 -3.15
N ALA A 303 38.12 26.95 -2.16
CA ALA A 303 37.97 28.30 -1.61
C ALA A 303 37.85 29.43 -2.66
N GLU A 304 38.69 29.43 -3.70
CA GLU A 304 38.64 30.46 -4.75
C GLU A 304 37.35 30.38 -5.60
N LEU A 305 36.91 29.17 -5.96
CA LEU A 305 35.68 28.96 -6.72
C LEU A 305 34.47 29.34 -5.87
N PHE A 306 34.45 28.91 -4.61
CA PHE A 306 33.41 29.25 -3.64
C PHE A 306 33.28 30.78 -3.48
N ALA A 307 34.39 31.48 -3.26
CA ALA A 307 34.42 32.93 -3.17
C ALA A 307 33.92 33.63 -4.45
N ARG A 308 34.29 33.12 -5.64
CA ARG A 308 33.79 33.63 -6.93
C ARG A 308 32.29 33.43 -7.11
N VAL A 309 31.74 32.28 -6.71
CA VAL A 309 30.30 31.99 -6.78
C VAL A 309 29.51 32.86 -5.79
N VAL A 310 29.98 32.99 -4.54
CA VAL A 310 29.37 33.88 -3.54
C VAL A 310 29.37 35.33 -4.02
N ALA A 311 30.51 35.83 -4.54
CA ALA A 311 30.59 37.19 -5.08
C ALA A 311 29.68 37.41 -6.31
N PHE A 312 29.47 36.39 -7.14
CA PHE A 312 28.52 36.43 -8.25
C PHE A 312 27.06 36.49 -7.77
N ILE A 313 26.69 35.67 -6.78
CA ILE A 313 25.37 35.68 -6.14
C ILE A 313 25.10 37.08 -5.54
N GLU A 314 26.02 37.58 -4.71
CA GLU A 314 25.89 38.85 -4.01
C GLU A 314 25.78 40.04 -4.98
N LYS A 315 26.64 40.10 -6.00
CA LYS A 315 26.72 41.29 -6.89
C LYS A 315 25.72 41.28 -8.03
N LYS A 316 25.27 40.10 -8.52
CA LYS A 316 24.36 40.00 -9.68
C LYS A 316 22.97 39.47 -9.32
N ILE A 317 22.86 38.42 -8.50
CA ILE A 317 21.56 37.75 -8.28
C ILE A 317 20.77 38.45 -7.17
N ILE A 318 21.38 38.71 -6.01
CA ILE A 318 20.68 39.31 -4.85
C ILE A 318 20.00 40.66 -5.18
N PRO A 319 20.62 41.60 -5.93
CA PRO A 319 19.95 42.84 -6.32
C PRO A 319 18.67 42.62 -7.14
N ILE A 320 18.59 41.55 -7.94
CA ILE A 320 17.39 41.17 -8.70
C ILE A 320 16.37 40.52 -7.76
N VAL A 321 16.80 39.55 -6.94
CA VAL A 321 15.94 38.87 -5.94
C VAL A 321 15.25 39.88 -5.01
N LEU A 322 15.97 40.92 -4.55
CA LEU A 322 15.41 42.00 -3.73
C LEU A 322 14.29 42.79 -4.42
N ARG A 323 14.38 43.00 -5.74
CA ARG A 323 13.28 43.63 -6.52
C ARG A 323 12.05 42.74 -6.65
N HIS A 324 12.24 41.43 -6.50
CA HIS A 324 11.19 40.40 -6.56
C HIS A 324 10.64 39.98 -5.19
N ALA A 325 10.99 40.70 -4.11
CA ALA A 325 10.60 40.38 -2.73
C ALA A 325 9.09 40.23 -2.49
N ILE A 326 8.26 40.92 -3.27
CA ILE A 326 6.79 40.77 -3.26
C ILE A 326 6.38 39.46 -3.95
N SER A 327 6.88 39.21 -5.16
CA SER A 327 6.50 38.05 -5.98
C SER A 327 7.02 36.71 -5.46
N GLY A 328 8.04 36.70 -4.59
CA GLY A 328 8.70 35.47 -4.10
C GLY A 328 9.42 34.66 -5.19
N VAL A 329 9.51 35.17 -6.43
CA VAL A 329 10.13 34.47 -7.57
C VAL A 329 10.93 35.47 -8.40
N ALA A 330 12.20 35.16 -8.65
CA ALA A 330 13.07 35.88 -9.58
C ALA A 330 13.57 34.94 -10.68
N GLN A 331 13.66 35.44 -11.91
CA GLN A 331 14.30 34.74 -13.04
C GLN A 331 15.46 35.59 -13.55
N ILE A 332 16.66 34.99 -13.60
CA ILE A 332 17.91 35.64 -13.94
C ILE A 332 18.54 34.91 -15.12
N ASN A 333 18.93 35.65 -16.15
CA ASN A 333 19.77 35.13 -17.24
C ASN A 333 21.23 35.52 -16.98
N ALA A 334 22.13 34.54 -17.07
CA ALA A 334 23.55 34.68 -16.81
C ALA A 334 24.39 34.08 -17.94
N GLU A 335 25.56 34.67 -18.19
CA GLU A 335 26.52 34.30 -19.24
C GLU A 335 27.95 34.25 -18.69
N GLU A 336 28.07 34.30 -17.36
CA GLU A 336 29.34 34.39 -16.64
C GLU A 336 30.10 33.07 -16.67
N ALA A 337 31.37 33.11 -17.09
CA ALA A 337 32.27 31.96 -17.18
C ALA A 337 32.55 31.22 -15.84
N VAL A 338 32.07 31.75 -14.70
CA VAL A 338 32.07 30.98 -13.44
C VAL A 338 31.06 29.83 -13.47
N LEU A 339 29.97 29.96 -14.24
CA LEU A 339 28.91 28.95 -14.36
C LEU A 339 29.23 27.84 -15.37
N ASP A 340 30.34 27.97 -16.12
CA ASP A 340 30.87 26.90 -16.97
C ASP A 340 31.39 25.70 -16.16
N ASP A 341 31.73 25.90 -14.89
CA ASP A 341 32.14 24.85 -13.97
C ASP A 341 30.91 24.16 -13.34
N PRO A 342 30.73 22.84 -13.51
CA PRO A 342 29.64 22.09 -12.87
C PRO A 342 29.61 22.21 -11.35
N LEU A 343 30.78 22.33 -10.70
CA LEU A 343 30.87 22.50 -9.25
C LEU A 343 30.36 23.87 -8.80
N ALA A 344 30.58 24.91 -9.62
CA ALA A 344 30.03 26.24 -9.33
C ALA A 344 28.49 26.27 -9.34
N LEU A 345 27.86 25.43 -10.19
CA LEU A 345 26.41 25.26 -10.19
C LEU A 345 25.91 24.56 -8.92
N ALA A 346 26.62 23.53 -8.46
CA ALA A 346 26.31 22.86 -7.19
C ALA A 346 26.47 23.79 -5.99
N ILE A 347 27.59 24.53 -5.89
CA ILE A 347 27.82 25.57 -4.88
C ILE A 347 26.68 26.60 -4.89
N LEU A 348 26.25 27.08 -6.05
CA LEU A 348 25.18 28.06 -6.16
C LEU A 348 23.85 27.53 -5.60
N ILE A 349 23.48 26.29 -5.94
CA ILE A 349 22.25 25.65 -5.45
C ILE A 349 22.30 25.44 -3.94
N ASP A 350 23.44 24.98 -3.41
CA ASP A 350 23.62 24.73 -1.97
C ASP A 350 23.65 26.03 -1.15
N VAL A 351 24.32 27.08 -1.64
CA VAL A 351 24.32 28.40 -0.99
C VAL A 351 22.90 28.97 -0.94
N PHE A 352 22.12 28.88 -2.02
CA PHE A 352 20.71 29.31 -1.96
C PHE A 352 19.86 28.46 -1.02
N SER A 353 20.07 27.13 -1.01
CA SER A 353 19.32 26.21 -0.15
C SER A 353 19.60 26.42 1.35
N GLU A 354 20.85 26.71 1.74
CA GLU A 354 21.19 27.08 3.12
C GLU A 354 20.53 28.40 3.54
N ARG A 355 20.53 29.39 2.64
CA ARG A 355 19.93 30.71 2.87
C ARG A 355 18.40 30.74 2.77
N GLY A 356 17.74 29.58 2.61
CA GLY A 356 16.29 29.45 2.61
C GLY A 356 15.58 29.72 1.27
N TYR A 357 16.31 29.65 0.16
CA TYR A 357 15.79 29.83 -1.20
C TYR A 357 15.77 28.50 -1.95
N HIS A 358 14.81 28.32 -2.86
CA HIS A 358 14.83 27.24 -3.83
C HIS A 358 15.43 27.73 -5.15
N ALA A 359 16.63 27.26 -5.49
CA ALA A 359 17.31 27.58 -6.74
C ALA A 359 17.17 26.44 -7.76
N VAL A 360 16.86 26.79 -9.00
CA VAL A 360 16.90 25.90 -10.17
C VAL A 360 17.76 26.55 -11.24
N VAL A 361 18.68 25.81 -11.84
CA VAL A 361 19.54 26.28 -12.94
C VAL A 361 19.33 25.42 -14.17
N ASP A 362 19.14 26.08 -15.31
CA ASP A 362 18.97 25.46 -16.63
C ASP A 362 19.96 26.09 -17.63
N ILE A 363 20.49 25.31 -18.57
CA ILE A 363 21.57 25.71 -19.48
C ILE A 363 21.06 25.71 -20.92
N HIS A 364 20.65 26.87 -21.41
CA HIS A 364 20.30 27.05 -22.81
C HIS A 364 21.55 27.21 -23.67
N ARG A 365 21.66 26.43 -24.74
CA ARG A 365 22.66 26.58 -25.80
C ARG A 365 21.97 27.17 -27.02
N ILE A 366 22.43 28.35 -27.45
CA ILE A 366 21.87 29.10 -28.58
C ILE A 366 22.96 29.19 -29.64
N GLU A 367 22.68 28.72 -30.85
CA GLU A 367 23.56 28.96 -31.99
C GLU A 367 23.39 30.40 -32.47
N VAL A 368 24.49 31.15 -32.47
CA VAL A 368 24.53 32.55 -32.91
C VAL A 368 25.39 32.62 -34.18
N PRO A 369 24.82 32.95 -35.36
CA PRO A 369 25.57 33.15 -36.58
C PRO A 369 26.68 34.21 -36.40
N GLU A 370 27.90 33.87 -36.81
CA GLU A 370 29.04 34.81 -36.82
C GLU A 370 29.52 35.14 -38.23
N GLN A 371 29.55 34.15 -39.12
CA GLN A 371 30.07 34.31 -40.48
C GLN A 371 29.24 33.48 -41.46
N VAL A 372 28.98 34.04 -42.65
CA VAL A 372 28.43 33.29 -43.78
C VAL A 372 29.52 33.14 -44.82
N ASP A 373 29.82 31.91 -45.24
CA ASP A 373 30.65 31.65 -46.40
C ASP A 373 29.82 31.92 -47.66
N LEU A 374 30.13 33.04 -48.33
CA LEU A 374 29.42 33.49 -49.53
C LEU A 374 29.63 32.59 -50.76
N LYS A 375 30.57 31.63 -50.72
CA LYS A 375 30.79 30.66 -51.82
C LYS A 375 30.02 29.36 -51.62
N THR A 376 29.88 28.90 -50.38
CA THR A 376 29.21 27.62 -50.05
C THR A 376 27.81 27.80 -49.47
N GLY A 377 27.44 29.02 -49.07
CA GLY A 377 26.22 29.31 -48.31
C GLY A 377 26.29 28.88 -46.84
N GLN A 378 27.41 28.32 -46.38
CA GLN A 378 27.51 27.76 -45.04
C GLN A 378 27.58 28.86 -43.97
N ILE A 379 26.66 28.81 -43.01
CA ILE A 379 26.67 29.68 -41.83
C ILE A 379 27.54 29.01 -40.76
N ARG A 380 28.58 29.71 -40.30
CA ARG A 380 29.33 29.38 -39.09
C ARG A 380 28.67 30.07 -37.91
N CYS A 381 28.20 29.28 -36.96
CA CYS A 381 27.63 29.74 -35.70
C CYS A 381 28.62 29.51 -34.56
N ARG A 382 28.65 30.44 -33.58
CA ARG A 382 29.18 30.12 -32.24
C ARG A 382 28.06 29.59 -31.35
N THR A 383 28.41 28.71 -30.43
CA THR A 383 27.49 28.26 -29.37
C THR A 383 27.54 29.22 -28.20
N LYS A 384 26.48 30.01 -28.02
CA LYS A 384 26.29 30.88 -26.85
C LYS A 384 25.60 30.09 -25.73
N LYS A 385 26.22 29.98 -24.56
CA LYS A 385 25.59 29.42 -23.35
C LYS A 385 24.86 30.53 -22.60
N VAL A 386 23.65 30.26 -22.14
CA VAL A 386 22.86 31.15 -21.28
C VAL A 386 22.28 30.33 -20.14
N TYR A 387 22.68 30.66 -18.92
CA TYR A 387 22.22 30.06 -17.68
C TYR A 387 20.95 30.76 -17.22
N ARG A 388 19.83 30.04 -17.21
CA ARG A 388 18.57 30.51 -16.63
C ARG A 388 18.50 30.05 -15.18
N ILE A 389 18.62 31.00 -14.27
CA ILE A 389 18.58 30.76 -12.82
C ILE A 389 17.22 31.24 -12.32
N GLN A 390 16.42 30.33 -11.78
CA GLN A 390 15.16 30.66 -11.13
C GLN A 390 15.31 30.50 -9.62
N ILE A 391 15.06 31.59 -8.88
CA ILE A 391 15.11 31.62 -7.42
C ILE A 391 13.68 31.80 -6.90
N ARG A 392 13.21 30.90 -6.02
CA ARG A 392 11.93 31.02 -5.32
C ARG A 392 12.14 31.11 -3.81
N PHE A 393 11.31 31.89 -3.13
CA PHE A 393 11.34 32.13 -1.69
C PHE A 393 9.98 32.65 -1.22
N GLN A 394 9.78 32.79 0.10
CA GLN A 394 8.53 33.33 0.65
C GLN A 394 8.41 34.82 0.30
N GLY A 395 7.43 35.15 -0.56
CA GLY A 395 7.11 36.52 -0.95
C GLY A 395 6.36 37.29 0.15
N SER A 396 6.44 38.62 0.11
CA SER A 396 5.71 39.51 1.02
C SER A 396 4.34 39.91 0.47
N GLU A 397 3.28 39.66 1.24
CA GLU A 397 1.92 40.04 0.90
C GLU A 397 1.69 41.56 1.04
N ILE A 398 1.35 42.24 -0.05
CA ILE A 398 1.02 43.68 -0.04
C ILE A 398 -0.32 43.95 0.67
N ARG A 399 -1.26 43.00 0.60
CA ARG A 399 -2.59 43.12 1.19
C ARG A 399 -2.92 41.86 1.97
N ARG A 400 -3.04 41.99 3.30
CA ARG A 400 -3.83 41.05 4.10
C ARG A 400 -5.30 41.28 3.75
N GLY A 401 -5.90 40.32 3.06
CA GLY A 401 -7.34 40.22 2.81
C GLY A 401 -7.93 39.14 3.69
#